data_AF-A0A2T3ILI7-F1
#
_entry.id   AF-A0A2T3ILI7-F1
#
_cell.length_a   1.000
_cell.length_b   1.000
_cell.length_c   1.000
_cell.angle_alpha   90.00
_cell.angle_beta   90.00
_cell.angle_gamma   90.00
#
_symmetry.space_group_name_H-M   'P 1'
#
loop_
_entity.id
_entity.type
_entity.pdbx_description
1 polymer ?
#
loop_
_entity_poly.entity_id
_entity_poly.type
_entity_poly.pdbx_seq_one_letter_code
_entity_poly.pdbx_strand_id
1 'polypeptide(L)'
;MSNKNTHENSYRITVEELQPKSAIPKTIQFEFQDRENLFNIIDNLKQNSDLEETQATRIGISLRLLGPILMANRKHSLFIDFMPHFKNFMLLLKNTVKKSPTNK
;
A
#
# COMPACT_ATOMS: atom_id res chain seq x y z
N MET A 1 -26.46 -8.99 -16.86
CA MET A 1 -25.60 -7.98 -16.20
C MET A 1 -25.25 -8.51 -14.82
N SER A 2 -24.03 -9.02 -14.63
CA SER A 2 -23.61 -9.56 -13.33
C SER A 2 -23.04 -8.43 -12.50
N ASN A 3 -23.81 -7.94 -11.53
CA ASN A 3 -23.38 -6.92 -10.58
C ASN A 3 -22.49 -7.61 -9.54
N LYS A 4 -21.20 -7.78 -9.88
CA LYS A 4 -20.23 -8.35 -8.96
C LYS A 4 -19.96 -7.28 -7.89
N ASN A 5 -20.65 -7.38 -6.75
CA ASN A 5 -20.29 -6.63 -5.54
C ASN A 5 -18.86 -7.00 -5.16
N THR A 6 -17.88 -6.31 -5.72
CA THR A 6 -16.51 -6.33 -5.23
C THR A 6 -16.55 -5.59 -3.91
N HIS A 7 -16.60 -6.32 -2.79
CA HIS A 7 -16.40 -5.72 -1.48
C HIS A 7 -15.01 -5.08 -1.47
N GLU A 8 -14.95 -3.76 -1.56
CA GLU A 8 -13.72 -3.01 -1.39
C GLU A 8 -13.55 -2.74 0.12
N ASN A 9 -12.38 -3.05 0.64
CA ASN A 9 -12.02 -2.77 2.02
C ASN A 9 -11.91 -1.25 2.19
N SER A 10 -12.48 -0.69 3.25
CA SER A 10 -12.42 0.75 3.52
C SER A 10 -11.47 1.02 4.67
N TYR A 11 -10.59 2.01 4.49
CA TYR A 11 -9.57 2.39 5.46
C TYR A 11 -9.59 3.90 5.69
N ARG A 12 -9.18 4.30 6.90
CA ARG A 12 -8.91 5.69 7.26
C ARG A 12 -7.44 5.82 7.66
N ILE A 13 -6.78 6.83 7.12
CA ILE A 13 -5.43 7.21 7.53
C ILE A 13 -5.53 8.51 8.31
N THR A 14 -4.91 8.53 9.48
CA THR A 14 -4.69 9.72 10.29
C THR A 14 -3.21 9.91 10.47
N VAL A 15 -2.71 11.11 10.20
CA VAL A 15 -1.32 11.52 10.44
C VAL A 15 -1.35 12.66 11.42
N GLU A 16 -0.67 12.49 12.56
CA GLU A 16 -0.57 13.48 13.64
C GLU A 16 0.88 13.94 13.80
N GLU A 17 1.08 15.24 13.90
CA GLU A 17 2.39 15.84 14.16
C GLU A 17 2.79 15.64 15.63
N LEU A 18 3.79 14.78 15.88
CA LEU A 18 4.22 14.46 17.24
C LEU A 18 5.12 15.52 17.90
N GLN A 19 5.79 16.35 17.10
CA GLN A 19 6.72 17.40 17.58
C GLN A 19 6.43 18.71 16.84
N PRO A 20 5.30 19.37 17.15
CA PRO A 20 4.88 20.54 16.42
C PRO A 20 5.76 21.74 16.71
N LYS A 21 6.13 22.48 15.66
CA LYS A 21 6.84 23.76 15.80
C LYS A 21 5.90 24.92 16.16
N SER A 22 4.61 24.74 15.98
CA SER A 22 3.54 25.68 16.37
C SER A 22 2.80 25.19 17.60
N ALA A 23 2.10 26.09 18.29
CA ALA A 23 1.28 25.76 19.46
C ALA A 23 0.14 24.78 19.15
N ILE A 24 -0.29 24.71 17.88
CA ILE A 24 -1.35 23.81 17.42
C ILE A 24 -0.69 22.70 16.58
N PRO A 25 -0.76 21.42 17.00
CA PRO A 25 -0.32 20.29 16.19
C PRO A 25 -1.17 20.13 14.93
N LYS A 26 -0.55 19.76 13.81
CA LYS A 26 -1.29 19.47 12.57
C LYS A 26 -1.75 18.02 12.52
N THR A 27 -2.96 17.84 12.00
CA THR A 27 -3.53 16.53 11.70
C THR A 27 -4.03 16.50 10.26
N ILE A 28 -3.76 15.40 9.55
CA ILE A 28 -4.33 15.12 8.23
C ILE A 28 -5.10 13.80 8.34
N GLN A 29 -6.33 13.79 7.83
CA GLN A 29 -7.17 12.60 7.79
C GLN A 29 -7.77 12.44 6.39
N PHE A 30 -7.74 11.21 5.88
CA PHE A 30 -8.45 10.84 4.66
C PHE A 30 -8.90 9.38 4.69
N GLU A 31 -9.86 9.06 3.83
CA GLU A 31 -10.40 7.71 3.66
C GLU A 31 -10.11 7.21 2.25
N PHE A 32 -9.88 5.91 2.11
CA PHE A 32 -9.73 5.29 0.80
C PHE A 32 -10.29 3.87 0.80
N GLN A 33 -10.66 3.42 -0.40
CA GLN A 33 -11.12 2.05 -0.64
C GLN A 33 -10.04 1.27 -1.39
N ASP A 34 -9.92 -0.01 -1.04
CA ASP A 34 -8.95 -0.91 -1.63
C ASP A 34 -9.49 -2.32 -1.81
N ARG A 35 -9.28 -2.91 -2.99
CA ARG A 35 -9.67 -4.28 -3.31
C ARG A 35 -8.81 -5.31 -2.59
N GLU A 36 -7.58 -4.95 -2.23
CA GLU A 36 -6.67 -5.80 -1.48
C GLU A 36 -6.85 -5.55 0.03
N ASN A 37 -6.71 -6.59 0.84
CA ASN A 37 -6.71 -6.45 2.29
C ASN A 37 -5.34 -5.95 2.76
N LEU A 38 -5.28 -4.70 3.22
CA LEU A 38 -4.06 -4.03 3.68
C LEU A 38 -3.39 -4.77 4.84
N PHE A 39 -4.15 -5.29 5.81
CA PHE A 39 -3.59 -6.01 6.95
C PHE A 39 -2.92 -7.30 6.52
N ASN A 40 -3.59 -8.09 5.66
CA ASN A 40 -2.98 -9.31 5.12
C ASN A 40 -1.68 -9.01 4.36
N ILE A 41 -1.62 -7.91 3.61
CA ILE A 41 -0.39 -7.49 2.92
C ILE A 41 0.72 -7.19 3.93
N ILE A 42 0.43 -6.41 4.98
CA ILE A 42 1.40 -6.06 6.02
C ILE A 42 1.89 -7.32 6.73
N ASP A 43 1.00 -8.23 7.11
CA ASP A 43 1.36 -9.46 7.81
C ASP A 43 2.25 -10.35 6.95
N ASN A 44 1.91 -10.52 5.66
CA ASN A 44 2.76 -11.29 4.76
C ASN A 44 4.11 -10.61 4.52
N LEU A 45 4.18 -9.28 4.49
CA LEU A 45 5.46 -8.56 4.38
C LEU A 45 6.32 -8.79 5.62
N LYS A 46 5.74 -8.67 6.82
CA LYS A 46 6.46 -8.94 8.09
C LYS A 46 7.05 -10.34 8.13
N GLN A 47 6.33 -11.32 7.59
CA GLN A 47 6.76 -12.73 7.60
C GLN A 47 7.79 -13.08 6.51
N ASN A 48 7.70 -12.46 5.34
CA ASN A 48 8.38 -12.99 4.13
C ASN A 48 9.36 -12.04 3.45
N SER A 49 9.43 -10.76 3.86
CA SER A 49 10.22 -9.75 3.12
C SER A 49 11.64 -9.54 3.64
N ASP A 50 12.05 -10.21 4.72
CA ASP A 50 13.29 -9.97 5.46
C ASP A 50 13.45 -8.52 5.98
N LEU A 51 12.36 -7.74 6.00
CA LEU A 51 12.33 -6.40 6.56
C LEU A 51 11.97 -6.42 8.04
N GLU A 52 12.57 -5.48 8.80
CA GLU A 52 12.09 -5.10 10.13
C GLU A 52 10.58 -4.80 10.12
N GLU A 53 9.85 -5.22 11.16
CA GLU A 53 8.39 -5.14 11.18
C GLU A 53 7.84 -3.73 10.94
N THR A 54 8.53 -2.72 11.49
CA THR A 54 8.16 -1.31 11.31
C THR A 54 8.30 -0.86 9.86
N GLN A 55 9.32 -1.36 9.16
CA GLN A 55 9.55 -1.08 7.75
C GLN A 55 8.56 -1.85 6.86
N ALA A 56 8.29 -3.12 7.18
CA ALA A 56 7.28 -3.93 6.51
C ALA A 56 5.89 -3.29 6.59
N THR A 57 5.53 -2.73 7.75
CA THR A 57 4.28 -1.98 7.94
C THR A 57 4.25 -0.72 7.07
N ARG A 58 5.30 0.10 7.12
CA ARG A 58 5.40 1.35 6.35
C ARG A 58 5.35 1.10 4.84
N ILE A 59 6.07 0.11 4.34
CA ILE A 59 6.09 -0.20 2.91
C ILE A 59 4.72 -0.76 2.47
N GLY A 60 4.08 -1.62 3.26
CA GLY A 60 2.74 -2.15 2.97
C GLY A 60 1.71 -1.03 2.80
N ILE A 61 1.66 -0.09 3.74
CA ILE A 61 0.78 1.09 3.66
C ILE A 61 1.14 1.95 2.44
N SER A 62 2.43 2.26 2.26
CA SER A 62 2.90 3.13 1.18
C SER A 62 2.54 2.60 -0.20
N LEU A 63 2.68 1.28 -0.42
CA LEU A 63 2.37 0.66 -1.72
C LEU A 63 0.89 0.68 -2.03
N ARG A 64 0.02 0.57 -1.03
CA ARG A 64 -1.43 0.65 -1.23
C ARG A 64 -1.92 2.07 -1.45
N LEU A 65 -1.25 3.06 -0.87
CA LEU A 65 -1.53 4.47 -1.15
C LEU A 65 -0.98 4.91 -2.52
N LEU A 66 0.24 4.51 -2.87
CA LEU A 66 0.92 4.95 -4.09
C LEU A 66 0.50 4.18 -5.35
N GLY A 67 0.38 2.85 -5.25
CA GLY A 67 0.14 1.97 -6.39
C GLY A 67 -1.08 2.34 -7.23
N PRO A 68 -2.29 2.50 -6.63
CA PRO A 68 -3.48 2.93 -7.35
C PRO A 68 -3.32 4.28 -8.05
N ILE A 69 -2.65 5.25 -7.41
CA ILE A 69 -2.38 6.58 -7.99
C ILE A 69 -1.52 6.45 -9.24
N LEU A 70 -0.44 5.68 -9.17
CA LEU A 70 0.44 5.43 -10.32
C LEU A 70 -0.31 4.72 -11.45
N MET A 71 -1.16 3.74 -11.14
CA MET A 71 -1.91 3.00 -12.18
C MET A 71 -2.96 3.86 -12.88
N ALA A 72 -3.69 4.68 -12.11
CA ALA A 72 -4.69 5.61 -12.63
C ALA A 72 -4.04 6.68 -13.51
N ASN A 73 -2.84 7.15 -13.13
CA ASN A 73 -2.11 8.21 -13.80
C ASN A 73 -0.91 7.69 -14.61
N ARG A 74 -0.93 6.45 -15.08
CA ARG A 74 0.24 5.78 -15.69
C ARG A 74 0.84 6.45 -16.93
N LYS A 75 0.10 7.38 -17.56
CA LYS A 75 0.55 8.16 -18.73
C LYS A 75 1.02 9.58 -18.35
N HIS A 76 0.93 9.95 -17.07
CA HIS A 76 1.38 11.24 -16.58
C HIS A 76 2.90 11.36 -16.78
N SER A 77 3.37 12.52 -17.20
CA SER A 77 4.78 12.76 -17.55
C SER A 77 5.75 12.40 -16.41
N LEU A 78 5.37 12.68 -15.16
CA LEU A 78 6.16 12.30 -13.98
C LEU A 78 6.23 10.79 -13.69
N PHE A 79 5.30 9.98 -14.22
CA PHE A 79 5.19 8.56 -13.88
C PHE A 79 5.57 7.63 -15.03
N ILE A 80 5.39 8.06 -16.28
CA ILE A 80 5.45 7.20 -17.46
C ILE A 80 6.76 6.41 -17.56
N ASP A 81 7.90 7.04 -17.29
CA ASP A 81 9.22 6.40 -17.34
C ASP A 81 9.51 5.53 -16.11
N PHE A 82 8.85 5.80 -14.97
CA PHE A 82 8.96 5.00 -13.76
C PHE A 82 8.09 3.74 -13.80
N MET A 83 6.97 3.76 -14.54
CA MET A 83 5.99 2.68 -14.57
C MET A 83 6.54 1.28 -14.90
N PRO A 84 7.46 1.10 -15.87
CA PRO A 84 8.05 -0.21 -16.14
C PRO A 84 8.83 -0.75 -14.93
N HIS A 85 9.58 0.11 -14.24
CA HIS A 85 10.35 -0.25 -13.06
C HIS A 85 9.45 -0.55 -11.86
N PHE A 86 8.41 0.26 -11.65
CA PHE A 86 7.42 0.01 -10.61
C PHE A 86 6.72 -1.34 -10.80
N LYS A 87 6.35 -1.70 -12.04
CA LYS A 87 5.77 -3.01 -12.34
C LYS A 87 6.72 -4.16 -12.03
N ASN A 88 8.00 -4.05 -12.42
CA ASN A 88 9.00 -5.06 -12.09
C ASN A 88 9.19 -5.21 -10.58
N PHE A 89 9.26 -4.09 -9.86
CA PHE A 89 9.34 -4.09 -8.40
C PHE A 89 8.13 -4.80 -7.77
N MET A 90 6.91 -4.47 -8.19
CA MET A 90 5.69 -5.12 -7.67
C MET A 90 5.62 -6.62 -7.97
N LEU A 91 6.15 -7.05 -9.12
CA LEU A 91 6.24 -8.47 -9.47
C LEU A 91 7.21 -9.22 -8.54
N LEU A 92 8.40 -8.66 -8.33
CA LEU A 92 9.38 -9.22 -7.40
C LEU A 92 8.82 -9.29 -5.98
N LEU A 93 8.21 -8.21 -5.51
CA LEU A 93 7.60 -8.15 -4.19
C LEU A 93 6.51 -9.22 -4.03
N LYS A 94 5.63 -9.37 -5.02
CA LYS A 94 4.59 -10.40 -5.01
C LYS A 94 5.18 -11.81 -4.92
N ASN A 95 6.29 -12.07 -5.60
CA ASN A 95 6.96 -13.38 -5.57
C ASN A 95 7.66 -13.64 -4.22
N THR A 96 8.18 -12.60 -3.58
CA THR A 96 8.73 -12.68 -2.21
C THR A 96 7.62 -12.98 -1.21
N VAL A 97 6.50 -12.27 -1.30
CA VAL A 97 5.39 -12.33 -0.33
C VAL A 97 4.51 -13.59 -0.52
N LYS A 98 4.44 -14.16 -1.73
CA LYS A 98 3.70 -15.41 -2.01
C LYS A 98 4.38 -16.70 -1.53
N LYS A 99 5.62 -16.64 -1.04
CA LYS A 99 6.40 -17.84 -0.69
C LYS A 99 6.09 -18.45 0.68
N SER A 100 5.20 -17.88 1.49
CA SER A 100 4.66 -18.59 2.66
C SER A 100 3.56 -19.58 2.24
N PRO A 101 3.58 -20.82 2.76
CA PRO A 101 2.81 -21.93 2.22
C PRO A 101 1.31 -21.67 2.36
N THR A 102 0.57 -21.96 1.29
CA THR A 102 -0.84 -22.38 1.37
C THR A 102 -0.97 -23.43 2.47
N ASN A 103 -1.49 -23.02 3.63
CA ASN A 103 -2.03 -23.97 4.59
C ASN A 103 -3.18 -24.70 3.90
N LYS A 104 -3.01 -26.01 3.77
CA LYS A 104 -4.07 -26.97 3.49
C LYS A 104 -5.09 -26.96 4.62
#